data_AF-A0A1E3W664-F1
#
_entry.id   AF-A0A1E3W664-F1
#
_cell.length_a   1.000
_cell.length_b   1.000
_cell.length_c   1.000
_cell.angle_alpha   90.00
_cell.angle_beta   90.00
_cell.angle_gamma   90.00
#
_symmetry.space_group_name_H-M   'P 1'
#
loop_
_entity.id
_entity.type
_entity.pdbx_description
1 polymer ?
#
loop_
_entity_poly.entity_id
_entity_poly.type
_entity_poly.pdbx_seq_one_letter_code
_entity_poly.pdbx_strand_id
1 'polypeptide(L)'
;MVPLLVLVSGCIELAFGVSAILMPAMVVAGVGGAEADLASLSLIRLLGVATFALGVGALLGRNWAAASGDHAMAYGLGSYAAISLAVYNILAAPALLFGALQTGSQGLWAGGLLHGVIGLLFLYALARRR
;
A
#
# COMPACT_ATOMS: atom_id res chain seq x y z
N MET A 1 8.86 15.59 3.47
CA MET A 1 7.93 14.60 4.03
C MET A 1 7.37 13.66 2.97
N VAL A 2 6.69 14.17 1.93
CA VAL A 2 6.11 13.32 0.85
C VAL A 2 7.11 12.38 0.16
N PRO A 3 8.36 12.79 -0.18
CA PRO A 3 9.34 11.86 -0.77
C PRO A 3 9.64 10.65 0.11
N LEU A 4 9.73 10.87 1.42
CA LEU A 4 9.98 9.81 2.40
C LEU A 4 8.75 8.91 2.57
N LEU A 5 7.54 9.50 2.58
CA LEU A 5 6.29 8.73 2.64
C LEU A 5 6.13 7.84 1.41
N VAL A 6 6.41 8.36 0.21
CA VAL A 6 6.38 7.58 -1.05
C VAL A 6 7.40 6.44 -1.02
N LEU A 7 8.61 6.69 -0.50
CA LEU A 7 9.62 5.65 -0.33
C LEU A 7 9.16 4.55 0.62
N VAL A 8 8.74 4.92 1.83
CA VAL A 8 8.36 3.96 2.88
C VAL A 8 7.14 3.16 2.45
N SER A 9 6.09 3.83 1.97
CA SER A 9 4.90 3.17 1.43
C SER A 9 5.32 2.25 0.28
N GLY A 10 5.97 2.77 -0.76
CA GLY A 10 6.37 1.98 -1.92
C GLY A 10 7.19 0.72 -1.57
N CYS A 11 8.07 0.79 -0.57
CA CYS A 11 8.77 -0.38 -0.05
C CYS A 11 7.85 -1.39 0.65
N ILE A 12 6.90 -0.94 1.47
CA ILE A 12 5.90 -1.78 2.12
C ILE A 12 5.03 -2.49 1.07
N GLU A 13 4.49 -1.75 0.10
CA GLU A 13 3.67 -2.31 -0.97
C GLU A 13 4.47 -3.30 -1.85
N LEU A 14 5.74 -3.00 -2.14
CA LEU A 14 6.59 -3.92 -2.89
C LEU A 14 6.80 -5.23 -2.09
N ALA A 15 7.16 -5.14 -0.82
CA ALA A 15 7.38 -6.32 0.03
C ALA A 15 6.11 -7.15 0.21
N PHE A 16 4.97 -6.49 0.43
CA PHE A 16 3.67 -7.15 0.54
C PHE A 16 3.28 -7.83 -0.78
N GLY A 17 3.46 -7.14 -1.91
CA GLY A 17 3.17 -7.67 -3.23
C GLY A 17 3.99 -8.92 -3.55
N VAL A 18 5.32 -8.89 -3.31
CA VAL A 18 6.19 -10.06 -3.46
C VAL A 18 5.72 -11.22 -2.58
N SER A 19 5.39 -10.94 -1.32
CA SER A 19 4.93 -11.97 -0.37
C SER A 19 3.62 -12.61 -0.83
N ALA A 20 2.66 -11.81 -1.32
CA ALA A 20 1.38 -12.30 -1.82
C ALA A 20 1.51 -13.11 -3.12
N ILE A 21 2.47 -12.78 -3.99
CA ILE A 21 2.75 -13.54 -5.22
C ILE A 21 3.38 -14.90 -4.89
N LEU A 22 4.44 -14.89 -4.10
CA LEU A 22 5.27 -16.09 -3.86
C LEU A 22 4.65 -17.00 -2.80
N MET A 23 4.06 -16.43 -1.75
CA MET A 23 3.65 -17.15 -0.55
C MET A 23 2.25 -16.72 -0.06
N PRO A 24 1.20 -16.78 -0.90
CA PRO A 24 -0.13 -16.30 -0.52
C PRO A 24 -0.72 -17.02 0.69
N ALA A 25 -0.42 -18.31 0.88
CA ALA A 25 -0.86 -19.05 2.07
C ALA A 25 -0.27 -18.46 3.37
N MET A 26 0.98 -18.00 3.34
CA MET A 26 1.57 -17.30 4.48
C MET A 26 0.95 -15.92 4.70
N VAL A 27 0.53 -15.23 3.64
CA VAL A 27 -0.20 -13.96 3.78
C VAL A 27 -1.54 -14.20 4.46
N VAL A 28 -2.29 -15.23 4.05
CA VAL A 28 -3.56 -15.61 4.71
C VAL A 28 -3.34 -15.95 6.18
N ALA A 29 -2.36 -16.82 6.48
CA ALA A 29 -2.05 -17.20 7.87
C ALA A 29 -1.56 -15.99 8.70
N GLY A 30 -0.74 -15.11 8.11
CA GLY A 30 -0.21 -13.92 8.75
C GLY A 30 -1.30 -12.91 9.11
N VAL A 31 -2.40 -12.88 8.35
CA VAL A 31 -3.60 -12.13 8.71
C VAL A 31 -4.60 -12.97 9.50
N GLY A 32 -4.20 -14.08 10.13
CA GLY A 32 -5.07 -14.91 10.97
C GLY A 32 -6.23 -15.57 10.22
N GLY A 33 -6.14 -15.70 8.90
CA GLY A 33 -7.11 -16.40 8.08
C GLY A 33 -6.97 -17.93 8.19
N ALA A 34 -8.08 -18.64 7.99
CA ALA A 34 -8.09 -20.09 7.84
C ALA A 34 -7.49 -20.52 6.48
N GLU A 35 -7.35 -21.82 6.26
CA GLU A 35 -6.92 -22.33 4.94
C GLU A 35 -7.81 -21.79 3.82
N ALA A 36 -7.17 -21.26 2.77
CA ALA A 36 -7.83 -20.68 1.62
C ALA A 36 -7.80 -21.66 0.44
N ASP A 37 -8.89 -21.72 -0.32
CA ASP A 37 -8.95 -22.53 -1.53
C ASP A 37 -8.03 -21.98 -2.65
N LEU A 38 -7.83 -22.78 -3.70
CA LEU A 38 -6.95 -22.41 -4.82
C LEU A 38 -7.39 -21.14 -5.55
N ALA A 39 -8.70 -20.90 -5.64
CA ALA A 39 -9.24 -19.71 -6.28
C ALA A 39 -8.87 -18.45 -5.49
N SER A 40 -9.07 -18.49 -4.17
CA SER A 40 -8.72 -17.42 -3.24
C SER A 40 -7.22 -17.15 -3.24
N LEU A 41 -6.39 -18.21 -3.20
CA LEU A 41 -4.94 -18.08 -3.29
C LEU A 41 -4.49 -17.48 -4.63
N SER A 42 -5.20 -17.75 -5.73
CA SER A 42 -4.92 -17.15 -7.03
C SER A 42 -5.30 -15.67 -7.08
N LEU A 43 -6.43 -15.30 -6.48
CA LEU A 43 -6.84 -13.90 -6.33
C LEU A 43 -5.86 -13.10 -5.47
N ILE A 44 -5.35 -13.69 -4.38
CA ILE A 44 -4.33 -13.05 -3.54
C ILE A 44 -3.04 -12.81 -4.32
N ARG A 45 -2.62 -13.74 -5.18
CA ARG A 45 -1.46 -13.52 -6.07
C ARG A 45 -1.71 -12.38 -7.04
N LEU A 46 -2.89 -12.33 -7.65
CA LEU A 46 -3.26 -11.26 -8.58
C LEU A 46 -3.26 -9.90 -7.88
N LEU A 47 -3.82 -9.82 -6.67
CA LEU A 47 -3.76 -8.63 -5.84
C LEU A 47 -2.30 -8.29 -5.50
N GLY A 48 -1.48 -9.29 -5.19
CA GLY A 48 -0.05 -9.15 -4.97
C GLY A 48 0.69 -8.54 -6.16
N VAL A 49 0.36 -8.93 -7.39
CA VAL A 49 0.90 -8.31 -8.61
C VAL A 49 0.52 -6.83 -8.68
N ALA A 50 -0.73 -6.49 -8.41
CA ALA A 50 -1.17 -5.10 -8.39
C ALA A 50 -0.44 -4.28 -7.31
N THR A 51 -0.34 -4.80 -6.09
CA THR A 51 0.37 -4.14 -4.98
C THR A 51 1.87 -4.00 -5.24
N PHE A 52 2.50 -5.02 -5.82
CA PHE A 52 3.89 -4.96 -6.27
C PHE A 52 4.10 -3.86 -7.32
N ALA A 53 3.23 -3.80 -8.33
CA ALA A 53 3.31 -2.78 -9.38
C ALA A 53 3.13 -1.36 -8.81
N LEU A 54 2.24 -1.17 -7.83
CA LEU A 54 2.11 0.10 -7.12
C LEU A 54 3.40 0.49 -6.39
N GLY A 55 4.01 -0.45 -5.66
CA GLY A 55 5.28 -0.23 -4.97
C GLY A 55 6.42 0.13 -5.93
N VAL A 56 6.58 -0.63 -7.01
CA VAL A 56 7.57 -0.35 -8.07
C VAL A 56 7.32 1.01 -8.72
N GLY A 57 6.07 1.29 -9.11
CA GLY A 57 5.69 2.56 -9.72
C GLY A 57 5.99 3.76 -8.81
N ALA A 58 5.75 3.62 -7.51
CA ALA A 58 6.08 4.64 -6.52
C ALA A 58 7.61 4.89 -6.43
N LEU A 59 8.41 3.82 -6.40
CA LEU A 59 9.87 3.92 -6.33
C LEU A 59 10.49 4.46 -7.63
N LEU A 60 9.99 4.04 -8.79
CA LEU A 60 10.42 4.55 -10.10
C LEU A 60 10.01 6.01 -10.29
N GLY A 61 8.78 6.37 -9.93
CA GLY A 61 8.31 7.75 -9.94
C GLY A 61 9.20 8.65 -9.10
N ARG A 62 9.59 8.17 -7.91
CA ARG A 62 10.60 8.80 -7.06
C ARG A 62 11.95 8.92 -7.78
N ASN A 63 12.53 7.86 -8.32
CA ASN A 63 13.86 7.98 -8.93
C ASN A 63 13.88 8.93 -10.14
N TRP A 64 12.83 8.89 -10.98
CA TRP A 64 12.66 9.83 -12.09
C TRP A 64 12.56 11.28 -11.61
N ALA A 65 11.82 11.51 -10.52
CA ALA A 65 11.68 12.79 -9.85
C ALA A 65 12.98 13.39 -9.30
N ALA A 66 13.90 12.54 -8.82
CA ALA A 66 15.22 12.98 -8.39
C ALA A 66 16.05 13.45 -9.59
N ALA A 67 15.93 12.75 -10.72
CA ALA A 67 16.73 12.99 -11.91
C ALA A 67 16.27 14.20 -12.75
N SER A 68 14.97 14.54 -12.72
CA SER A 68 14.40 15.63 -13.54
C SER A 68 14.48 17.02 -12.91
N GLY A 69 14.80 17.14 -11.62
CA GLY A 69 14.84 18.42 -10.89
C GLY A 69 13.47 19.04 -10.58
N ASP A 70 12.39 18.54 -11.17
CA ASP A 70 11.00 18.94 -10.83
C ASP A 70 10.47 18.12 -9.65
N HIS A 71 10.92 18.49 -8.46
CA HIS A 71 10.50 17.83 -7.22
C HIS A 71 9.00 17.99 -6.93
N ALA A 72 8.30 18.94 -7.55
CA ALA A 72 6.89 19.21 -7.30
C ALA A 72 5.97 18.26 -8.07
N MET A 73 6.25 18.00 -9.35
CA MET A 73 5.53 16.99 -10.15
C MET A 73 5.82 15.57 -9.72
N ALA A 74 6.96 15.37 -9.06
CA ALA A 74 7.54 14.04 -9.03
C ALA A 74 7.65 13.49 -7.60
N TYR A 75 7.55 14.37 -6.58
CA TYR A 75 7.33 14.00 -5.18
C TYR A 75 6.25 14.81 -4.46
N GLY A 76 5.64 15.79 -5.12
CA GLY A 76 4.52 16.50 -4.55
C GLY A 76 3.26 15.65 -4.60
N LEU A 77 2.21 16.14 -3.95
CA LEU A 77 0.87 15.58 -4.11
C LEU A 77 0.24 15.87 -5.49
N GLY A 78 0.98 16.50 -6.40
CA GLY A 78 0.67 16.50 -7.83
C GLY A 78 1.30 15.31 -8.59
N SER A 79 2.15 14.52 -7.93
CA SER A 79 2.73 13.31 -8.52
C SER A 79 1.71 12.17 -8.52
N TYR A 80 1.60 11.50 -9.65
CA TYR A 80 0.74 10.32 -9.78
C TYR A 80 1.10 9.25 -8.73
N ALA A 81 2.38 9.08 -8.40
CA ALA A 81 2.84 8.15 -7.37
C ALA A 81 2.26 8.47 -5.97
N ALA A 82 2.37 9.72 -5.50
CA ALA A 82 1.87 10.09 -4.19
C ALA A 82 0.33 10.04 -4.12
N ILE A 83 -0.37 10.44 -5.19
CA ILE A 83 -1.83 10.37 -5.25
C ILE A 83 -2.30 8.92 -5.25
N SER A 84 -1.73 8.07 -6.10
CA SER A 84 -2.11 6.66 -6.19
C SER A 84 -1.88 5.92 -4.87
N LEU A 85 -0.75 6.18 -4.20
CA LEU A 85 -0.47 5.60 -2.87
C LEU A 85 -1.41 6.15 -1.79
N ALA A 86 -1.71 7.44 -1.81
CA ALA A 86 -2.67 8.02 -0.87
C ALA A 86 -4.05 7.39 -1.04
N VAL A 87 -4.56 7.31 -2.27
CA VAL A 87 -5.84 6.68 -2.60
C VAL A 87 -5.85 5.22 -2.18
N TYR A 88 -4.81 4.46 -2.53
CA TYR A 88 -4.69 3.06 -2.13
C TYR A 88 -4.77 2.90 -0.61
N ASN A 89 -3.96 3.64 0.15
CA ASN A 89 -3.93 3.54 1.62
C ASN A 89 -5.26 3.97 2.27
N ILE A 90 -5.90 5.03 1.77
CA ILE A 90 -7.20 5.52 2.25
C ILE A 90 -8.31 4.50 2.02
N LEU A 91 -8.27 3.75 0.90
CA LEU A 91 -9.27 2.72 0.60
C LEU A 91 -8.94 1.37 1.25
N ALA A 92 -7.66 1.02 1.35
CA ALA A 92 -7.20 -0.23 1.96
C ALA A 92 -7.52 -0.26 3.46
N ALA A 93 -7.32 0.87 4.17
CA ALA A 93 -7.59 0.95 5.59
C ALA A 93 -9.01 0.52 5.99
N PRO A 94 -10.10 1.16 5.50
CA PRO A 94 -11.45 0.73 5.84
C PRO A 94 -11.76 -0.68 5.32
N ALA A 95 -11.29 -1.08 4.14
CA ALA A 95 -11.51 -2.43 3.63
C ALA A 95 -10.95 -3.51 4.59
N LEU A 96 -9.73 -3.31 5.09
CA LEU A 96 -9.09 -4.21 6.04
C LEU A 96 -9.75 -4.16 7.42
N LEU A 97 -10.13 -2.97 7.90
CA LEU A 97 -10.82 -2.83 9.19
C LEU A 97 -12.21 -3.47 9.17
N PHE A 98 -12.97 -3.35 8.07
CA PHE A 98 -14.24 -4.07 7.91
C PHE A 98 -14.03 -5.58 7.90
N GLY A 99 -13.00 -6.06 7.20
CA GLY A 99 -12.62 -7.48 7.25
C GLY A 99 -12.26 -7.93 8.67
N ALA A 100 -11.51 -7.11 9.41
CA ALA A 100 -11.14 -7.38 10.80
C ALA A 100 -12.36 -7.46 11.73
N LEU A 101 -13.34 -6.57 11.55
CA LEU A 101 -14.60 -6.59 12.31
C LEU A 101 -15.43 -7.85 12.04
N GLN A 102 -15.43 -8.36 10.80
CA GLN A 102 -16.19 -9.55 10.43
C GLN A 102 -15.54 -10.86 10.89
N THR A 103 -14.21 -10.88 10.98
CA THR A 103 -13.43 -12.11 11.19
C THR A 103 -12.77 -12.19 12.57
N GLY A 104 -12.68 -11.08 13.30
CA GLY A 104 -11.91 -11.00 14.55
C GLY A 104 -10.39 -11.03 14.36
N SER A 105 -9.90 -10.96 13.11
CA SER A 105 -8.47 -11.07 12.80
C SER A 105 -7.63 -9.90 13.33
N GLN A 106 -6.65 -10.22 14.17
CA GLN A 106 -5.65 -9.25 14.65
C GLN A 106 -4.71 -8.75 13.54
N GLY A 107 -4.38 -9.60 12.56
CA GLY A 107 -3.51 -9.19 11.46
C GLY A 107 -4.19 -8.19 10.51
N LEU A 108 -5.51 -8.33 10.29
CA LEU A 108 -6.29 -7.35 9.53
C LEU A 108 -6.43 -6.02 10.27
N TRP A 109 -6.55 -6.04 11.61
CA TRP A 109 -6.48 -4.82 12.43
C TRP A 109 -5.15 -4.08 12.24
N ALA A 110 -4.03 -4.80 12.37
CA ALA A 110 -2.71 -4.21 12.22
C ALA A 110 -2.49 -3.62 10.81
N GLY A 111 -2.89 -4.36 9.76
CA GLY A 111 -2.82 -3.88 8.38
C GLY A 111 -3.70 -2.66 8.15
N GLY A 112 -4.95 -2.68 8.63
CA GLY A 112 -5.87 -1.56 8.51
C GLY A 112 -5.36 -0.29 9.19
N LEU A 113 -4.78 -0.41 10.39
CA LEU A 113 -4.15 0.70 11.10
C LEU A 113 -2.92 1.25 10.37
N LEU A 114 -2.04 0.38 9.85
CA LEU A 114 -0.87 0.78 9.08
C LEU A 114 -1.26 1.62 7.86
N HIS A 115 -2.17 1.11 7.04
CA HIS A 115 -2.66 1.83 5.87
C HIS A 115 -3.39 3.12 6.26
N GLY A 116 -4.14 3.11 7.37
CA GLY A 116 -4.81 4.30 7.90
C GLY A 116 -3.83 5.41 8.27
N VAL A 117 -2.77 5.08 9.01
CA VAL A 117 -1.72 6.02 9.39
C VAL A 117 -1.02 6.59 8.15
N ILE A 118 -0.62 5.74 7.20
CA ILE A 118 0.03 6.19 5.96
C ILE A 118 -0.90 7.10 5.15
N GLY A 119 -2.16 6.71 4.99
CA GLY A 119 -3.17 7.51 4.31
C GLY A 119 -3.39 8.88 4.97
N LEU A 120 -3.50 8.93 6.30
CA LEU A 120 -3.60 10.17 7.06
C LEU A 120 -2.35 11.05 6.91
N LEU A 121 -1.15 10.48 6.88
CA LEU A 121 0.09 11.22 6.65
C LEU A 121 0.13 11.84 5.25
N PHE A 122 -0.40 11.15 4.23
CA PHE A 122 -0.58 11.72 2.89
C PHE A 122 -1.63 12.85 2.87
N LEU A 123 -2.78 12.66 3.52
CA LEU A 123 -3.81 13.71 3.65
C LEU A 123 -3.29 14.94 4.40
N TYR A 124 -2.54 14.72 5.49
CA TYR A 124 -1.91 15.78 6.25
C TYR A 124 -0.92 16.58 5.42
N ALA A 125 -0.09 15.89 4.63
CA ALA A 125 0.81 16.52 3.68
C ALA A 125 0.06 17.38 2.64
N LEU A 126 -1.18 16.99 2.27
CA LEU A 126 -2.04 17.71 1.33
C LEU A 126 -2.67 18.95 1.95
N ALA A 127 -3.18 18.82 3.16
CA ALA A 127 -3.75 19.94 3.89
C ALA A 127 -2.72 21.05 4.13
N ARG A 128 -1.46 20.69 4.47
CA ARG A 128 -0.37 21.67 4.68
C ARG A 128 0.14 22.39 3.42
N ARG A 129 -0.27 21.96 2.23
CA ARG A 129 0.16 22.59 0.96
C ARG A 129 -0.73 23.77 0.54
N ARG A 130 -1.89 23.93 1.19
CA ARG A 130 -2.79 25.07 1.07
C ARG A 130 -2.43 26.10 2.13
#